data_AF-A0A3D9SNN1-F1
#
_entry.id   AF-A0A3D9SNN1-F1
#
_cell.length_a   1.000
_cell.length_b   1.000
_cell.length_c   1.000
_cell.angle_alpha   90.00
_cell.angle_beta   90.00
_cell.angle_gamma   90.00
#
_symmetry.space_group_name_H-M   'P 1'
#
loop_
_entity.id
_entity.type
_entity.pdbx_description
1 polymer ?
#
loop_
_entity_poly.entity_id
_entity_poly.type
_entity_poly.pdbx_seq_one_letter_code
_entity_poly.pdbx_strand_id
1 'polypeptide(L)'
;MRRLIITALMLPGSFSLSLWTGYGPADDWVHNCQVRQQYLDHLDAMKVEIYRLRVQGRPEQEIARTMVPRRNQAKALVRTKMKRRQVRKLEERNIARYGDPLGPSVAWMQAQHGGNWHDIVESTTDSNELYNLSCVFWFDF
;
A
#
# COMPACT_ATOMS: atom_id res chain seq x y z
N MET A 1 19.66 -56.08 0.14
CA MET A 1 20.13 -54.67 0.22
C MET A 1 18.90 -53.76 0.26
N ARG A 2 18.63 -53.18 1.43
CA ARG A 2 17.38 -52.48 1.79
C ARG A 2 17.44 -51.04 1.26
N ARG A 3 16.48 -50.64 0.42
CA ARG A 3 16.32 -49.25 -0.04
C ARG A 3 15.81 -48.41 1.13
N LEU A 4 16.58 -47.40 1.55
CA LEU A 4 16.16 -46.40 2.54
C LEU A 4 15.17 -45.45 1.87
N ILE A 5 13.89 -45.56 2.22
CA ILE A 5 12.88 -44.54 1.94
C ILE A 5 13.02 -43.50 3.05
N ILE A 6 13.62 -42.35 2.72
CA ILE A 6 13.61 -41.18 3.59
C ILE A 6 12.21 -40.57 3.46
N THR A 7 11.35 -40.93 4.41
CA THR A 7 10.06 -40.26 4.60
C THR A 7 10.39 -38.90 5.20
N ALA A 8 10.38 -37.84 4.38
CA ALA A 8 10.40 -36.48 4.88
C ALA A 8 9.09 -36.26 5.64
N LEU A 9 9.14 -36.39 6.97
CA LEU A 9 8.09 -35.87 7.85
C LEU A 9 8.07 -34.35 7.66
N MET A 10 7.18 -33.87 6.80
CA MET A 10 6.71 -32.49 6.86
C MET A 10 5.97 -32.35 8.18
N LEU A 11 6.67 -31.83 9.20
CA LEU A 11 6.06 -31.46 10.47
C LEU A 11 4.95 -30.44 10.18
N PRO A 12 3.68 -30.74 10.44
CA PRO A 12 2.58 -29.77 10.28
C PRO A 12 2.68 -28.62 11.29
N GLY A 13 3.63 -28.69 12.23
CA GLY A 13 3.66 -27.89 13.44
C GLY A 13 3.86 -26.39 13.22
N SER A 14 4.54 -25.95 12.16
CA SER A 14 4.77 -24.52 11.91
C SER A 14 3.53 -23.80 11.36
N PHE A 15 2.63 -24.51 10.68
CA PHE A 15 1.40 -23.93 10.13
C PHE A 15 0.25 -23.91 11.15
N SER A 16 0.21 -24.88 12.06
CA SER A 16 -0.82 -24.93 13.12
C SER A 16 -0.52 -24.00 14.30
N LEU A 17 0.74 -23.62 14.53
CA LEU A 17 1.13 -22.74 15.64
C LEU A 17 0.86 -21.25 15.36
N SER A 18 0.92 -20.78 14.10
CA SER A 18 0.60 -19.39 13.76
C SER A 18 -0.88 -19.05 14.03
N LEU A 19 -1.77 -19.99 13.68
CA LEU A 19 -3.21 -19.86 13.96
C LEU A 19 -3.55 -19.83 15.46
N TRP A 20 -2.65 -20.28 16.34
CA TRP A 20 -2.89 -20.41 17.78
C TRP A 20 -2.19 -19.33 18.61
N THR A 21 -1.06 -18.77 18.15
CA THR A 21 -0.28 -17.76 18.89
C THR A 21 -0.46 -16.33 18.40
N GLY A 22 -0.94 -16.13 17.16
CA GLY A 22 -1.00 -14.81 16.53
C GLY A 22 0.39 -14.16 16.34
N TYR A 23 1.46 -14.96 16.34
CA TYR A 23 2.83 -14.51 16.11
C TYR A 23 3.58 -15.45 15.14
N GLY A 24 3.70 -15.01 13.89
CA GLY A 24 4.45 -15.67 12.83
C GLY A 24 4.54 -14.80 11.55
N PRO A 25 5.42 -15.14 10.58
CA PRO A 25 5.54 -14.39 9.32
C PRO A 25 4.22 -14.29 8.53
N ALA A 26 3.35 -15.31 8.63
CA ALA A 26 2.03 -15.31 8.03
C ALA A 26 1.09 -14.26 8.68
N ASP A 27 1.18 -14.07 10.00
CA ASP A 27 0.36 -13.09 10.71
C ASP A 27 0.75 -11.65 10.35
N ASP A 28 2.06 -11.41 10.16
CA ASP A 28 2.56 -10.12 9.66
C ASP A 28 2.10 -9.82 8.24
N TRP A 29 2.00 -10.85 7.39
CA TRP A 29 1.47 -10.72 6.03
C TRP A 29 -0.04 -10.42 6.04
N VAL A 30 -0.85 -11.23 6.72
CA VAL A 30 -2.31 -11.02 6.83
C VAL A 30 -2.60 -9.61 7.38
N HIS A 31 -1.92 -9.21 8.45
CA HIS A 31 -2.07 -7.89 9.05
C HIS A 31 -1.70 -6.77 8.07
N ASN A 32 -0.56 -6.88 7.38
CA ASN A 32 -0.17 -5.89 6.36
C ASN A 32 -1.17 -5.82 5.21
N CYS A 33 -1.79 -6.94 4.84
CA CYS A 33 -2.82 -6.97 3.81
C CYS A 33 -4.14 -6.33 4.27
N GLN A 34 -4.52 -6.48 5.54
CA GLN A 34 -5.63 -5.73 6.11
C GLN A 34 -5.34 -4.22 6.12
N VAL A 35 -4.13 -3.82 6.50
CA VAL A 35 -3.69 -2.42 6.44
C VAL A 35 -3.69 -1.91 4.98
N ARG A 36 -3.26 -2.74 4.03
CA ARG A 36 -3.30 -2.42 2.60
C ARG A 36 -4.72 -2.24 2.11
N GLN A 37 -5.66 -3.10 2.49
CA GLN A 37 -7.06 -2.97 2.12
C GLN A 37 -7.64 -1.64 2.60
N GLN A 38 -7.40 -1.27 3.85
CA GLN A 38 -7.84 0.03 4.39
C GLN A 38 -7.27 1.22 3.59
N TYR A 39 -6.04 1.10 3.09
CA TYR A 39 -5.48 2.13 2.20
C TYR A 39 -6.21 2.21 0.86
N LEU A 40 -6.57 1.06 0.27
CA LEU A 40 -7.33 1.01 -0.98
C LEU A 40 -8.73 1.62 -0.80
N ASP A 41 -9.39 1.34 0.32
CA ASP A 41 -10.69 1.94 0.65
C ASP A 41 -10.60 3.48 0.71
N HIS A 42 -9.49 4.03 1.22
CA HIS A 42 -9.24 5.48 1.18
C HIS A 42 -9.05 6.01 -0.25
N LEU A 43 -8.38 5.26 -1.13
CA LEU A 43 -8.22 5.66 -2.53
C LEU A 43 -9.55 5.64 -3.27
N ASP A 44 -10.40 4.65 -3.03
CA ASP A 44 -11.73 4.58 -3.64
C ASP A 44 -12.63 5.72 -3.17
N ALA A 45 -12.59 6.07 -1.87
CA ALA A 45 -13.26 7.26 -1.37
C ALA A 45 -12.72 8.56 -2.02
N MET A 46 -11.41 8.63 -2.30
CA MET A 46 -10.83 9.76 -3.02
C MET A 46 -11.30 9.83 -4.48
N LYS A 47 -11.47 8.70 -5.19
CA LYS A 47 -12.03 8.69 -6.55
C LYS A 47 -13.42 9.30 -6.58
N VAL A 48 -14.30 8.90 -5.66
CA VAL A 48 -15.66 9.46 -5.53
C VAL A 48 -15.61 10.97 -5.31
N GLU A 49 -14.71 11.43 -4.43
CA GLU A 49 -14.54 12.86 -4.15
C GLU A 49 -14.01 13.63 -5.36
N ILE A 50 -13.05 13.07 -6.11
CA ILE A 50 -12.55 13.66 -7.36
C ILE A 50 -13.69 13.85 -8.36
N TYR A 51 -14.52 12.82 -8.57
CA TYR A 51 -15.69 12.93 -9.45
C TYR A 51 -16.65 14.02 -8.97
N ARG A 52 -16.93 14.10 -7.67
CA ARG A 52 -17.78 15.15 -7.09
C ARG A 52 -17.22 16.54 -7.36
N LEU A 53 -15.91 16.75 -7.18
CA LEU A 53 -15.27 18.05 -7.43
C LEU A 53 -15.29 18.43 -8.92
N ARG A 54 -15.10 17.45 -9.82
CA ARG A 54 -15.22 17.66 -11.27
C ARG A 54 -16.64 18.07 -11.68
N VAL A 55 -17.67 17.40 -11.14
CA VAL A 55 -19.08 17.77 -11.38
C VAL A 55 -19.40 19.17 -10.87
N GLN A 56 -18.73 19.62 -9.79
CA GLN A 56 -18.83 20.99 -9.28
C GLN A 56 -18.06 22.03 -10.12
N GLY A 57 -17.41 21.62 -11.22
CA GLY A 57 -16.65 22.51 -12.08
C GLY A 57 -15.31 22.96 -11.48
N ARG A 58 -14.78 22.24 -10.49
CA ARG A 58 -13.49 22.59 -9.89
C ARG A 58 -12.36 22.29 -10.88
N PRO A 59 -11.38 23.20 -11.05
CA PRO A 59 -10.27 22.99 -11.97
C PRO A 59 -9.34 21.88 -11.47
N GLU A 60 -8.78 21.08 -12.40
CA GLU A 60 -7.88 19.96 -12.08
C GLU A 60 -6.69 20.38 -11.20
N GLN A 61 -6.16 21.58 -11.38
CA GLN A 61 -5.07 22.10 -10.53
C GLN A 61 -5.49 22.18 -9.04
N GLU A 62 -6.71 22.62 -8.77
CA GLU A 62 -7.22 22.73 -7.41
C GLU A 62 -7.53 21.35 -6.82
N ILE A 63 -8.07 20.45 -7.63
CA ILE A 63 -8.28 19.05 -7.25
C ILE A 63 -6.92 18.40 -6.93
N ALA A 64 -5.89 18.56 -7.76
CA ALA A 64 -4.55 18.03 -7.54
C ALA A 64 -3.92 18.54 -6.24
N ARG A 65 -4.01 19.85 -5.98
CA ARG A 65 -3.52 20.48 -4.75
C ARG A 65 -4.20 19.94 -3.50
N THR A 66 -5.44 19.46 -3.64
CA THR A 66 -6.19 18.83 -2.55
C THR A 66 -5.85 17.34 -2.41
N MET A 67 -5.77 16.61 -3.52
CA MET A 67 -5.66 15.14 -3.51
C MET A 67 -4.25 14.62 -3.24
N VAL A 68 -3.19 15.31 -3.67
CA VAL A 68 -1.82 14.86 -3.42
C VAL A 68 -1.52 14.82 -1.91
N PRO A 69 -1.78 15.88 -1.11
CA PRO A 69 -1.64 15.81 0.35
C PRO A 69 -2.57 14.76 0.98
N ARG A 70 -3.82 14.67 0.52
CA ARG A 70 -4.82 13.73 1.06
C ARG A 70 -4.37 12.27 0.89
N ARG A 71 -3.75 11.93 -0.24
CA ARG A 71 -3.14 10.61 -0.46
C ARG A 71 -2.02 10.32 0.52
N ASN A 72 -1.14 11.29 0.78
CA ASN A 72 -0.05 11.13 1.73
C ASN A 72 -0.58 10.99 3.17
N GLN A 73 -1.64 11.71 3.51
CA GLN A 73 -2.34 11.57 4.77
C GLN A 73 -2.99 10.19 4.92
N ALA A 74 -3.62 9.65 3.87
CA ALA A 74 -4.17 8.29 3.87
C ALA A 74 -3.08 7.24 4.16
N LYS A 75 -1.89 7.38 3.54
CA LYS A 75 -0.72 6.53 3.86
C LYS A 75 -0.31 6.67 5.31
N ALA A 76 -0.19 7.90 5.82
CA ALA A 76 0.20 8.17 7.20
C ALA A 76 -0.77 7.49 8.19
N LEU A 77 -2.08 7.64 7.94
CA LEU A 77 -3.13 7.08 8.79
C LEU A 77 -3.04 5.56 8.88
N VAL A 78 -2.99 4.85 7.74
CA VAL A 78 -2.95 3.37 7.78
C VAL A 78 -1.62 2.84 8.35
N ARG A 79 -0.51 3.56 8.16
CA ARG A 79 0.81 3.18 8.66
C ARG A 79 0.89 3.22 10.19
N THR A 80 0.00 3.94 10.88
CA THR A 80 -0.12 3.89 12.35
C THR A 80 -0.40 2.49 12.88
N LYS A 81 -1.00 1.62 12.05
CA LYS A 81 -1.33 0.24 12.38
C LYS A 81 -0.20 -0.74 12.07
N MET A 82 0.85 -0.30 11.38
CA MET A 82 1.99 -1.16 11.00
C MET A 82 3.06 -1.20 12.10
N LYS A 83 3.93 -2.22 12.07
CA LYS A 83 5.09 -2.25 12.97
C LYS A 83 6.07 -1.12 12.61
N ARG A 84 6.61 -0.43 13.62
CA ARG A 84 7.54 0.70 13.44
C ARG A 84 8.74 0.40 12.51
N ARG A 85 9.29 -0.82 12.58
CA ARG A 85 10.38 -1.26 11.71
C ARG A 85 9.98 -1.30 10.22
N GLN A 86 8.75 -1.71 9.92
CA GLN A 86 8.23 -1.75 8.55
C GLN A 86 7.97 -0.32 8.04
N VAL A 87 7.39 0.53 8.87
CA VAL A 87 7.15 1.96 8.55
C VAL A 87 8.47 2.66 8.23
N ARG A 88 9.49 2.49 9.07
CA ARG A 88 10.82 3.09 8.84
C ARG A 88 11.41 2.72 7.47
N LYS A 89 11.31 1.45 7.05
CA LYS A 89 11.79 1.02 5.72
C LYS A 89 11.05 1.73 4.58
N LEU A 90 9.74 1.96 4.73
CA LEU A 90 8.94 2.69 3.75
C LEU A 90 9.32 4.18 3.70
N GLU A 91 9.57 4.78 4.86
CA GLU A 91 10.00 6.18 4.98
C GLU A 91 11.40 6.39 4.39
N GLU A 92 12.36 5.52 4.68
CA GLU A 92 13.71 5.57 4.11
C GLU A 92 13.67 5.51 2.57
N ARG A 93 12.88 4.58 2.01
CA ARG A 93 12.67 4.49 0.56
C ARG A 93 12.01 5.76 0.00
N ASN A 94 11.01 6.30 0.70
CA ASN A 94 10.29 7.49 0.26
C ASN A 94 11.20 8.73 0.29
N ILE A 95 12.02 8.90 1.33
CA ILE A 95 13.01 9.97 1.44
C ILE A 95 14.01 9.87 0.29
N ALA A 96 14.56 8.67 0.04
CA ALA A 96 15.52 8.47 -1.05
C ALA A 96 14.94 8.82 -2.44
N ARG A 97 13.62 8.64 -2.64
CA ARG A 97 12.97 8.89 -3.94
C ARG A 97 12.39 10.29 -4.10
N TYR A 98 11.81 10.83 -3.03
CA TYR A 98 10.99 12.05 -3.07
C TYR A 98 11.53 13.18 -2.20
N GLY A 99 12.49 12.90 -1.31
CA GLY A 99 12.92 13.84 -0.27
C GLY A 99 11.94 13.97 0.90
N ASP A 100 10.87 13.19 0.94
CA ASP A 100 9.79 13.26 1.93
C ASP A 100 9.40 11.85 2.42
N PRO A 101 9.20 11.62 3.74
CA PRO A 101 8.91 10.30 4.30
C PRO A 101 7.53 9.74 3.93
N LEU A 102 6.55 10.58 3.61
CA LEU A 102 5.20 10.16 3.28
C LEU A 102 5.04 9.90 1.78
N GLY A 103 5.62 10.76 0.93
CA GLY A 103 5.54 10.61 -0.52
C GLY A 103 5.82 11.90 -1.28
N PRO A 104 5.52 11.94 -2.59
CA PRO A 104 5.80 13.12 -3.39
C PRO A 104 4.96 14.32 -2.94
N SER A 105 5.54 15.51 -3.04
CA SER A 105 4.85 16.79 -2.88
C SER A 105 4.09 17.18 -4.16
N VAL A 106 3.20 18.17 -4.08
CA VAL A 106 2.53 18.71 -5.28
C VAL A 106 3.55 19.23 -6.29
N ALA A 107 4.61 19.90 -5.82
CA ALA A 107 5.68 20.40 -6.69
C ALA A 107 6.44 19.26 -7.37
N TRP A 108 6.73 18.17 -6.64
CA TRP A 108 7.34 16.98 -7.22
C TRP A 108 6.44 16.37 -8.31
N MET A 109 5.14 16.23 -8.04
CA MET A 109 4.17 15.71 -9.01
C MET A 109 4.08 16.61 -10.24
N GLN A 110 4.06 17.93 -10.05
CA GLN A 110 4.04 18.89 -11.15
C GLN A 110 5.27 18.77 -12.04
N ALA A 111 6.47 18.67 -11.45
CA ALA A 111 7.71 18.45 -12.18
C ALA A 111 7.70 17.11 -12.94
N GLN A 112 7.19 16.04 -12.31
CA GLN A 112 7.12 14.71 -12.91
C GLN A 112 6.13 14.61 -14.09
N HIS A 113 5.00 15.33 -14.02
CA HIS A 113 3.92 15.27 -15.02
C HIS A 113 3.94 16.44 -16.01
N GLY A 114 5.02 17.25 -16.04
CA GLY A 114 5.14 18.37 -16.98
C GLY A 114 4.04 19.44 -16.86
N GLY A 115 3.43 19.58 -15.67
CA GLY A 115 2.32 20.49 -15.44
C GLY A 115 0.94 19.99 -15.92
N ASN A 116 0.82 18.74 -16.38
CA ASN A 116 -0.49 18.15 -16.67
C ASN A 116 -1.26 17.84 -15.37
N TRP A 117 -2.12 18.77 -14.96
CA TRP A 117 -2.89 18.64 -13.72
C TRP A 117 -3.88 17.47 -13.74
N HIS A 118 -4.40 17.09 -14.90
CA HIS A 118 -5.30 15.95 -15.01
C HIS A 118 -4.59 14.64 -14.65
N ASP A 119 -3.40 14.39 -15.22
CA ASP A 119 -2.61 13.19 -14.90
C ASP A 119 -2.16 13.17 -13.43
N ILE A 120 -1.90 14.34 -12.84
CA ILE A 120 -1.60 14.44 -11.41
C ILE A 120 -2.81 14.00 -10.58
N VAL A 121 -4.03 14.40 -10.96
CA VAL A 121 -5.25 13.96 -10.27
C VAL A 121 -5.44 12.45 -10.39
N GLU A 122 -5.36 11.89 -11.61
CA GLU A 122 -5.52 10.45 -11.83
C GLU A 122 -4.53 9.63 -10.98
N SER A 123 -3.25 10.02 -11.02
CA SER A 123 -2.19 9.34 -10.26
C SER A 123 -2.32 9.43 -8.74
N THR A 124 -3.18 10.32 -8.20
CA THR A 124 -3.44 10.36 -6.75
C THR A 124 -4.21 9.13 -6.26
N THR A 125 -4.94 8.45 -7.14
CA THR A 125 -5.70 7.24 -6.82
C THR A 125 -5.06 5.96 -7.34
N ASP A 126 -3.92 6.09 -8.01
CA ASP A 126 -3.13 4.95 -8.48
C ASP A 126 -2.47 4.19 -7.32
N SER A 127 -2.50 2.88 -7.48
CA SER A 127 -1.94 1.92 -6.55
C SER A 127 -1.14 0.86 -7.32
N ASN A 128 -0.09 0.32 -6.69
CA ASN A 128 0.70 -0.74 -7.31
C ASN A 128 -0.12 -2.03 -7.36
N GLU A 129 -0.47 -2.45 -8.57
CA GLU A 129 -1.33 -3.62 -8.81
C GLU A 129 -0.70 -4.93 -8.32
N LEU A 130 0.59 -5.16 -8.58
CA LEU A 130 1.30 -6.34 -8.08
C LEU A 130 1.25 -6.44 -6.54
N TYR A 131 1.35 -5.31 -5.85
CA TYR A 131 1.24 -5.28 -4.40
C TYR A 131 -0.21 -5.49 -3.92
N ASN A 132 -1.21 -5.06 -4.70
CA ASN A 132 -2.61 -5.40 -4.39
C ASN A 132 -2.83 -6.91 -4.53
N LEU A 133 -2.29 -7.51 -5.59
CA LEU A 133 -2.36 -8.95 -5.83
C LEU A 133 -1.60 -9.77 -4.79
N SER A 134 -0.51 -9.24 -4.21
CA SER A 134 0.17 -9.91 -3.09
C SER A 134 -0.68 -10.10 -1.84
N CYS A 135 -1.88 -9.51 -1.80
CA CYS A 135 -2.85 -9.65 -0.72
C CYS A 135 -4.10 -10.45 -1.10
N VAL A 136 -4.15 -11.05 -2.30
CA VAL A 136 -5.18 -12.04 -2.61
C VAL A 136 -4.73 -13.43 -2.16
N PHE A 137 -5.68 -14.22 -1.65
CA PHE A 137 -5.51 -15.53 -1.00
C PHE A 137 -4.79 -16.61 -1.87
N TRP A 138 -4.42 -16.31 -3.11
CA TRP A 138 -3.86 -17.26 -4.08
C TRP A 138 -2.36 -17.08 -4.37
N PHE A 139 -1.66 -16.14 -3.71
CA PHE A 139 -0.22 -15.91 -3.88
C PHE A 139 0.59 -16.23 -2.61
N ASP A 140 0.50 -17.46 -2.14
CA ASP A 140 1.49 -18.07 -1.23
C ASP A 140 2.22 -19.19 -2.01
N PHE A 141 3.39 -18.87 -2.57
CA PHE A 141 4.33 -19.85 -3.15
C PHE A 141 5.57 -19.99 -2.25
#